data_AF-A0A953BVY7-F1
#
_entry.id   AF-A0A953BVY7-F1
#
_cell.length_a   1.000
_cell.length_b   1.000
_cell.length_c   1.000
_cell.angle_alpha   90.00
_cell.angle_beta   90.00
_cell.angle_gamma   90.00
#
_symmetry.space_group_name_H-M   'P 1'
#
loop_
_entity.id
_entity.type
_entity.pdbx_description
1 polymer ?
#
loop_
_entity_poly.entity_id
_entity_poly.type
_entity_poly.pdbx_seq_one_letter_code
_entity_poly.pdbx_strand_id
1 'polypeptide(L)'
;MDPKDRSLEELQAEIDNDPEIQRHRAEKGERWRRRMEQIQNAQQPVLKRLADVGISVEEVSDLFNKYERTPDAAVPVIFESLQTCEEDRILEMLVRALGGARVPIDGRPLIELYKKTWSEGLRFAILNTIAIVKPHSIAEWLAEARQNPHLYKTLKKLGYRWGSK
;
A
#
# COMPACT_ATOMS: atom_id res chain seq x y z
N MET A 1 -10.88 25.08 -42.21
CA MET A 1 -11.12 25.17 -40.76
C MET A 1 -9.84 24.68 -40.11
N ASP A 2 -9.17 25.55 -39.35
CA ASP A 2 -7.89 25.21 -38.73
C ASP A 2 -8.17 24.14 -37.65
N PRO A 3 -7.39 23.06 -37.51
CA PRO A 3 -7.57 22.07 -36.44
C PRO A 3 -7.55 22.68 -35.01
N LYS A 4 -7.20 23.97 -34.87
CA LYS A 4 -7.27 24.76 -33.64
C LYS A 4 -8.63 25.41 -33.32
N ASP A 5 -9.62 25.33 -34.21
CA ASP A 5 -10.94 25.98 -34.02
C ASP A 5 -12.02 25.05 -33.44
N ARG A 6 -11.72 23.78 -33.14
CA ARG A 6 -12.71 22.83 -32.59
C ARG A 6 -12.94 23.11 -31.11
N SER A 7 -14.21 23.17 -30.71
CA SER A 7 -14.54 23.35 -29.30
C SER A 7 -14.21 22.09 -28.49
N LEU A 8 -13.92 22.24 -27.20
CA LEU A 8 -13.72 21.12 -26.26
C LEU A 8 -14.91 20.14 -26.27
N GLU A 9 -16.12 20.64 -26.51
CA GLU A 9 -17.36 19.85 -26.55
C GLU A 9 -17.45 19.03 -27.84
N GLU A 10 -17.04 19.59 -28.98
CA GLU A 10 -17.00 18.86 -30.26
C GLU A 10 -15.92 17.77 -30.26
N LEU A 11 -14.75 18.06 -29.67
CA LEU A 11 -13.69 17.08 -29.46
C LEU A 11 -14.13 15.97 -28.50
N GLN A 12 -14.84 16.31 -27.42
CA GLN A 12 -15.37 15.33 -26.48
C GLN A 12 -16.45 14.45 -27.10
N ALA A 13 -17.35 15.03 -27.90
CA ALA A 13 -18.39 14.29 -28.62
C ALA A 13 -17.82 13.33 -29.67
N GLU A 14 -16.72 13.69 -30.33
CA GLU A 14 -16.03 12.80 -31.27
C GLU A 14 -15.34 11.63 -30.56
N ILE A 15 -14.67 11.91 -29.43
CA ILE A 15 -14.05 10.90 -28.55
C ILE A 15 -15.11 9.93 -27.99
N ASP A 16 -16.29 10.43 -27.62
CA ASP A 16 -17.35 9.62 -27.04
C ASP A 16 -18.11 8.80 -28.09
N ASN A 17 -18.05 9.17 -29.37
CA ASN A 17 -18.63 8.39 -30.47
C ASN A 17 -17.61 7.48 -31.18
N ASP A 18 -16.32 7.56 -30.84
CA ASP A 18 -15.29 6.69 -31.39
C ASP A 18 -15.43 5.25 -30.86
N PRO A 19 -15.73 4.25 -31.72
CA PRO A 19 -15.92 2.86 -31.31
C PRO A 19 -14.67 2.20 -30.72
N GLU A 20 -13.47 2.63 -31.12
CA GLU A 20 -12.20 2.11 -30.61
C GLU A 20 -11.93 2.63 -29.20
N ILE A 21 -12.20 3.92 -28.95
CA ILE A 21 -12.13 4.50 -27.61
C ILE A 21 -13.16 3.86 -26.69
N GLN A 22 -14.40 3.66 -27.14
CA GLN A 22 -15.44 2.97 -26.37
C GLN A 22 -15.04 1.52 -26.02
N ARG A 23 -14.47 0.78 -26.98
CA ARG A 23 -13.96 -0.58 -26.75
C ARG A 23 -12.84 -0.60 -25.72
N HIS A 24 -11.85 0.30 -25.84
CA HIS A 24 -10.76 0.39 -24.88
C HIS A 24 -11.23 0.79 -23.48
N ARG A 25 -12.21 1.70 -23.36
CA ARG A 25 -12.85 2.06 -22.09
C ARG A 25 -13.56 0.86 -21.47
N ALA A 26 -14.35 0.12 -22.26
CA ALA A 26 -15.07 -1.06 -21.79
C ALA A 26 -14.11 -2.15 -21.28
N GLU A 27 -13.06 -2.45 -22.04
CA GLU A 27 -12.03 -3.42 -21.64
C GLU A 27 -11.29 -3.00 -20.36
N LYS A 28 -10.93 -1.72 -20.25
CA LYS A 28 -10.28 -1.17 -19.06
C LYS A 28 -11.21 -1.26 -17.85
N GLY A 29 -12.50 -0.94 -18.03
CA GLY A 29 -13.53 -1.06 -17.00
C GLY A 29 -13.70 -2.49 -16.50
N GLU A 30 -13.77 -3.45 -17.42
CA GLU A 30 -13.90 -4.86 -17.07
C GLU A 30 -12.66 -5.40 -16.34
N ARG A 31 -11.45 -5.04 -16.81
CA ARG A 31 -10.19 -5.37 -16.10
C ARG A 31 -10.18 -4.80 -14.68
N TRP A 32 -10.60 -3.54 -14.52
CA TRP A 32 -10.66 -2.90 -13.22
C TRP A 32 -11.67 -3.58 -12.29
N ARG A 33 -12.87 -3.88 -12.79
CA ARG A 33 -13.92 -4.58 -12.04
C ARG A 33 -13.45 -5.94 -11.52
N ARG A 34 -12.86 -6.77 -12.41
CA ARG A 34 -12.28 -8.06 -12.02
C ARG A 34 -11.20 -7.92 -10.97
N ARG A 35 -10.33 -6.90 -11.11
CA ARG A 35 -9.27 -6.65 -10.13
C ARG A 35 -9.84 -6.26 -8.77
N MET A 36 -10.90 -5.46 -8.73
CA MET A 36 -11.54 -5.05 -7.48
C MET A 36 -12.21 -6.24 -6.79
N GLU A 37 -12.90 -7.09 -7.54
CA GLU A 37 -13.51 -8.32 -7.03
C GLU A 37 -12.47 -9.29 -6.46
N GLN A 38 -11.33 -9.46 -7.15
CA GLN A 38 -10.21 -10.27 -6.66
C GLN A 38 -9.67 -9.73 -5.32
N ILE A 39 -9.45 -8.42 -5.22
CA ILE A 39 -8.97 -7.79 -3.99
C ILE A 39 -10.00 -7.96 -2.87
N GLN A 40 -11.30 -7.76 -3.18
CA GLN A 40 -12.37 -7.89 -2.21
C GLN A 40 -12.44 -9.30 -1.62
N ASN A 41 -12.25 -10.32 -2.45
CA ASN A 41 -12.20 -11.71 -2.00
C ASN A 41 -10.92 -12.01 -1.20
N ALA A 42 -9.77 -11.52 -1.67
CA ALA A 42 -8.48 -11.76 -1.04
C ALA A 42 -8.35 -11.11 0.35
N GLN A 43 -9.10 -10.03 0.64
CA GLN A 43 -9.05 -9.40 1.97
C GLN A 43 -9.94 -10.09 3.02
N GLN A 44 -10.91 -10.92 2.63
CA GLN A 44 -11.85 -11.55 3.56
C GLN A 44 -11.19 -12.30 4.73
N PRO A 45 -10.10 -13.08 4.52
CA PRO A 45 -9.43 -13.77 5.63
C PRO A 45 -8.86 -12.79 6.67
N VAL A 46 -8.38 -11.63 6.23
CA VAL A 46 -7.85 -10.58 7.12
C VAL A 46 -8.99 -9.93 7.90
N LEU A 47 -10.07 -9.55 7.20
CA LEU A 47 -11.25 -8.91 7.82
C LEU A 47 -11.86 -9.81 8.89
N LYS A 48 -11.95 -11.13 8.63
CA LYS A 48 -12.42 -12.10 9.61
C LYS A 48 -11.55 -12.12 10.86
N ARG A 49 -10.22 -12.20 10.71
CA ARG A 49 -9.29 -12.20 11.86
C ARG A 49 -9.33 -10.89 12.64
N LEU A 50 -9.54 -9.75 11.97
CA LEU A 50 -9.73 -8.46 12.64
C LEU A 50 -11.02 -8.46 13.46
N ALA A 51 -12.12 -8.99 12.91
CA ALA A 51 -13.38 -9.13 13.63
C ALA A 51 -13.25 -10.05 14.85
N ASP A 52 -12.49 -11.16 14.73
CA ASP A 52 -12.24 -12.10 15.83
C ASP A 52 -11.50 -11.45 17.02
N VAL A 53 -10.74 -10.37 16.78
CA VAL A 53 -10.09 -9.56 17.83
C VAL A 53 -10.87 -8.28 18.20
N GLY A 54 -12.14 -8.19 17.78
CA GLY A 54 -13.05 -7.10 18.14
C GLY A 54 -12.93 -5.84 17.27
N ILE A 55 -12.29 -5.93 16.10
CA ILE A 55 -12.08 -4.80 15.18
C ILE A 55 -12.99 -4.98 13.96
N SER A 56 -14.03 -4.15 13.89
CA SER A 56 -14.99 -4.17 12.79
C SER A 56 -14.64 -3.10 11.74
N VAL A 57 -14.14 -3.56 10.59
CA VAL A 57 -13.86 -2.72 9.41
C VAL A 57 -14.46 -3.35 8.16
N GLU A 58 -14.85 -2.52 7.19
CA GLU A 58 -15.44 -2.99 5.93
C GLU A 58 -14.35 -3.41 4.94
N GLU A 59 -13.22 -2.70 4.99
CA GLU A 59 -12.05 -2.96 4.16
C GLU A 59 -10.76 -2.85 4.99
N VAL A 60 -9.70 -3.52 4.54
CA VAL A 60 -8.39 -3.40 5.18
C VAL A 60 -7.87 -1.96 5.16
N SER A 61 -8.26 -1.18 4.13
CA SER A 61 -7.89 0.22 4.01
C SER A 61 -8.44 1.10 5.15
N ASP A 62 -9.54 0.69 5.78
CA ASP A 62 -10.14 1.41 6.90
C ASP A 62 -9.20 1.51 8.09
N LEU A 63 -8.29 0.55 8.28
CA LEU A 63 -7.33 0.55 9.39
C LEU A 63 -6.42 1.78 9.39
N PHE A 64 -6.15 2.39 8.24
CA PHE A 64 -5.35 3.61 8.15
C PHE A 64 -6.15 4.83 7.68
N ASN A 65 -7.34 4.64 7.10
CA ASN A 65 -8.22 5.74 6.67
C ASN A 65 -9.15 6.24 7.78
N LYS A 66 -9.71 5.31 8.58
CA LYS A 66 -10.74 5.63 9.59
C LYS A 66 -10.15 5.79 11.00
N TYR A 67 -9.03 5.14 11.28
CA TYR A 67 -8.38 5.23 12.59
C TYR A 67 -7.24 6.25 12.58
N GLU A 68 -7.23 7.16 13.57
CA GLU A 68 -6.07 8.04 13.83
C GLU A 68 -4.82 7.20 14.18
N ARG A 69 -5.04 6.06 14.83
CA ARG A 69 -4.00 5.14 15.30
C ARG A 69 -4.46 3.71 15.13
N THR A 70 -3.53 2.86 14.74
CA THR A 70 -3.81 1.44 14.53
C THR A 70 -4.10 0.80 15.88
N PRO A 71 -5.26 0.15 16.06
CA PRO A 71 -5.56 -0.54 17.31
C PRO A 71 -4.48 -1.57 17.64
N ASP A 72 -4.02 -1.62 18.89
CA ASP A 72 -2.93 -2.51 19.30
C ASP A 72 -3.27 -3.99 19.02
N ALA A 73 -4.54 -4.37 19.19
CA ALA A 73 -5.05 -5.70 18.86
C ALA A 73 -4.98 -6.05 17.36
N ALA A 74 -4.91 -5.05 16.47
CA ALA A 74 -4.75 -5.29 15.02
C ALA A 74 -3.32 -5.71 14.67
N VAL A 75 -2.32 -5.29 15.45
CA VAL A 75 -0.90 -5.44 15.08
C VAL A 75 -0.50 -6.91 14.88
N PRO A 76 -0.83 -7.86 15.77
CA PRO A 76 -0.55 -9.28 15.54
C PRO A 76 -1.24 -9.82 14.29
N VAL A 77 -2.52 -9.48 14.09
CA VAL A 77 -3.31 -9.90 12.92
C VAL A 77 -2.70 -9.39 11.62
N ILE A 78 -2.21 -8.14 11.63
CA ILE A 78 -1.51 -7.57 10.49
C ILE A 78 -0.24 -8.37 10.18
N PHE A 79 0.61 -8.63 11.17
CA PHE A 79 1.85 -9.38 10.96
C PHE A 79 1.63 -10.81 10.45
N GLU A 80 0.65 -11.54 10.99
CA GLU A 80 0.25 -12.85 10.46
C GLU A 80 -0.23 -12.75 9.00
N SER A 81 -0.97 -11.69 8.68
CA SER A 81 -1.46 -11.45 7.33
C SER A 81 -0.34 -11.11 6.35
N LEU A 82 0.73 -10.43 6.80
CA LEU A 82 1.91 -10.17 5.96
C LEU A 82 2.65 -11.45 5.53
N GLN A 83 2.51 -12.54 6.29
CA GLN A 83 3.15 -13.83 5.98
C GLN A 83 2.31 -14.71 5.04
N THR A 84 0.98 -14.50 5.04
CA THR A 84 0.03 -15.40 4.36
C THR A 84 -0.62 -14.77 3.13
N CYS A 85 -0.67 -13.44 3.04
CA CYS A 85 -1.26 -12.74 1.92
C CYS A 85 -0.26 -12.59 0.76
N GLU A 86 -0.69 -12.84 -0.47
CA GLU A 86 0.11 -12.69 -1.69
C GLU A 86 -0.26 -11.45 -2.51
N GLU A 87 -1.38 -10.79 -2.16
CA GLU A 87 -1.89 -9.66 -2.91
C GLU A 87 -1.19 -8.37 -2.45
N ASP A 88 -0.25 -7.88 -3.28
CA ASP A 88 0.58 -6.70 -3.01
C ASP A 88 -0.24 -5.48 -2.56
N ARG A 89 -1.44 -5.27 -3.12
CA ARG A 89 -2.29 -4.13 -2.73
C ARG A 89 -2.82 -4.26 -1.31
N ILE A 90 -3.16 -5.47 -0.87
CA ILE A 90 -3.61 -5.72 0.51
C ILE A 90 -2.41 -5.60 1.46
N LEU A 91 -1.27 -6.18 1.09
CA LEU A 91 -0.02 -6.04 1.84
C LEU A 91 0.36 -4.57 2.01
N GLU A 92 0.19 -3.74 0.98
CA GLU A 92 0.46 -2.30 1.06
C GLU A 92 -0.46 -1.61 2.08
N MET A 93 -1.76 -1.90 2.05
CA MET A 93 -2.72 -1.35 3.02
C MET A 93 -2.39 -1.76 4.45
N LEU A 94 -2.02 -3.02 4.67
CA LEU A 94 -1.59 -3.55 5.96
C LEU A 94 -0.32 -2.88 6.47
N VAL A 95 0.69 -2.73 5.62
CA VAL A 95 1.94 -2.04 5.98
C VAL A 95 1.70 -0.58 6.30
N ARG A 96 0.83 0.11 5.55
CA ARG A 96 0.43 1.50 5.85
C ARG A 96 -0.28 1.60 7.20
N ALA A 97 -1.18 0.67 7.50
CA ALA A 97 -1.80 0.58 8.81
C ALA A 97 -0.75 0.43 9.93
N LEU A 98 0.30 -0.38 9.75
CA LEU A 98 1.37 -0.44 10.77
C LEU A 98 2.03 0.91 11.07
N GLY A 99 2.02 1.87 10.13
CA GLY A 99 2.51 3.23 10.36
C GLY A 99 1.82 3.96 11.53
N GLY A 100 0.59 3.60 11.88
CA GLY A 100 -0.16 4.14 13.00
C GLY A 100 0.05 3.41 14.34
N ALA A 101 0.88 2.35 14.37
CA ALA A 101 1.10 1.55 15.58
C ALA A 101 1.85 2.33 16.66
N ARG A 102 1.47 2.13 17.92
CA ARG A 102 2.12 2.74 19.11
C ARG A 102 2.82 1.72 20.00
N VAL A 103 2.64 0.44 19.72
CA VAL A 103 3.38 -0.65 20.35
C VAL A 103 4.73 -0.85 19.65
N PRO A 104 5.76 -1.32 20.37
CA PRO A 104 7.00 -1.77 19.75
C PRO A 104 6.71 -2.87 18.73
N ILE A 105 7.31 -2.78 17.55
CA ILE A 105 7.16 -3.78 16.50
C ILE A 105 8.51 -4.32 16.02
N ASP A 106 8.53 -5.62 15.74
CA ASP A 106 9.66 -6.29 15.10
C ASP A 106 9.68 -5.95 13.61
N GLY A 107 10.79 -5.39 13.12
CA GLY A 107 10.92 -4.97 11.74
C GLY A 107 11.39 -6.07 10.79
N ARG A 108 11.77 -7.25 11.29
CA ARG A 108 12.24 -8.35 10.44
C ARG A 108 11.21 -8.78 9.39
N PRO A 109 9.91 -8.96 9.71
CA PRO A 109 8.91 -9.28 8.69
C PRO A 109 8.79 -8.22 7.60
N LEU A 110 8.96 -6.93 7.94
CA LEU A 110 8.93 -5.83 6.97
C LEU A 110 10.13 -5.88 6.02
N ILE A 111 11.32 -6.21 6.52
CA ILE A 111 12.52 -6.38 5.69
C ILE A 111 12.35 -7.56 4.74
N GLU A 112 11.88 -8.70 5.24
CA GLU A 112 11.70 -9.89 4.40
C GLU A 112 10.67 -9.63 3.31
N LEU A 113 9.59 -8.92 3.64
CA LEU A 113 8.62 -8.48 2.63
C LEU A 113 9.25 -7.51 1.61
N TYR A 114 10.07 -6.56 2.05
CA TYR A 114 10.77 -5.61 1.19
C TYR A 114 11.68 -6.31 0.17
N LYS A 115 12.41 -7.34 0.62
CA LYS A 115 13.30 -8.14 -0.23
C LYS A 115 12.52 -9.00 -1.24
N LYS A 116 11.36 -9.53 -0.86
CA LYS A 116 10.55 -10.44 -1.68
C LYS A 116 9.74 -9.71 -2.76
N THR A 117 9.19 -8.53 -2.45
CA THR A 117 8.28 -7.83 -3.37
C THR A 117 9.04 -7.04 -4.44
N TRP A 118 8.41 -6.92 -5.62
CA TRP A 118 8.82 -6.05 -6.72
C TRP A 118 7.91 -4.82 -6.86
N SER A 119 6.82 -4.75 -6.10
CA SER A 119 5.91 -3.61 -6.12
C SER A 119 6.57 -2.38 -5.52
N GLU A 120 6.74 -1.33 -6.33
CA GLU A 120 7.29 -0.05 -5.88
C GLU A 120 6.42 0.60 -4.81
N GLY A 121 5.08 0.49 -4.94
CA GLY A 121 4.12 1.00 -3.97
C GLY A 121 4.28 0.33 -2.61
N LEU A 122 4.40 -1.01 -2.59
CA LEU A 122 4.61 -1.76 -1.36
C LEU A 122 6.00 -1.47 -0.75
N ARG A 123 7.06 -1.42 -1.56
CA ARG A 123 8.40 -1.04 -1.08
C ARG A 123 8.39 0.34 -0.44
N PHE A 124 7.74 1.31 -1.08
CA PHE A 124 7.60 2.65 -0.53
C PHE A 124 6.84 2.64 0.80
N ALA A 125 5.71 1.93 0.88
CA ALA A 125 4.95 1.79 2.11
C ALA A 125 5.80 1.20 3.24
N ILE A 126 6.60 0.17 2.97
CA ILE A 126 7.50 -0.45 3.95
C ILE A 126 8.54 0.55 4.46
N LEU A 127 9.23 1.25 3.56
CA LEU A 127 10.25 2.23 3.94
C LEU A 127 9.64 3.39 4.75
N ASN A 128 8.44 3.84 4.37
CA ASN A 128 7.72 4.88 5.08
C ASN A 128 7.30 4.41 6.49
N THR A 129 6.77 3.19 6.60
CA THR A 129 6.43 2.59 7.90
C THR A 129 7.68 2.49 8.77
N ILE A 130 8.81 1.99 8.26
CA ILE A 130 10.09 1.94 8.99
C ILE A 130 10.53 3.34 9.47
N ALA A 131 10.36 4.38 8.66
CA ALA A 131 10.68 5.76 9.01
C ALA A 131 9.82 6.33 10.15
N ILE A 132 8.54 5.99 10.16
CA ILE A 132 7.58 6.48 11.15
C ILE A 132 7.74 5.73 12.48
N VAL A 133 7.67 4.41 12.45
CA VAL A 133 7.52 3.57 13.65
C VAL A 133 8.85 3.13 14.25
N LYS A 134 9.95 3.21 13.48
CA LYS A 134 11.30 2.82 13.89
C LYS A 134 11.32 1.44 14.57
N PRO A 135 10.97 0.38 13.83
CA PRO A 135 10.84 -0.95 14.42
C PRO A 135 12.20 -1.42 14.97
N HIS A 136 12.18 -2.33 15.93
CA HIS A 136 13.41 -2.93 16.46
C HIS A 136 13.88 -4.10 15.58
N SER A 137 15.03 -4.69 15.93
CA SER A 137 15.60 -5.86 15.24
C SER A 137 16.03 -5.65 13.78
N ILE A 138 16.28 -4.39 13.37
CA ILE A 138 16.65 -4.04 11.98
C ILE A 138 17.97 -3.25 11.85
N ALA A 139 18.78 -3.21 12.91
CA ALA A 139 19.98 -2.37 12.95
C ALA A 139 21.01 -2.72 11.86
N GLU A 140 21.23 -4.00 11.61
CA GLU A 140 22.17 -4.49 10.57
C GLU A 140 21.69 -4.08 9.18
N TRP A 141 20.41 -4.32 8.88
CA TRP A 141 19.80 -3.90 7.60
C TRP A 141 19.86 -2.40 7.39
N LEU A 142 19.68 -1.60 8.46
CA LEU A 142 19.84 -0.15 8.38
C LEU A 142 21.30 0.25 8.06
N ALA A 143 22.28 -0.45 8.64
CA ALA A 143 23.69 -0.21 8.33
C ALA A 143 24.00 -0.50 6.85
N GLU A 144 23.43 -1.58 6.29
CA GLU A 144 23.50 -1.89 4.86
C GLU A 144 22.77 -0.85 4.00
N ALA A 145 21.55 -0.47 4.39
CA ALA A 145 20.75 0.52 3.70
C ALA A 145 21.45 1.88 3.61
N ARG A 146 22.31 2.21 4.60
CA ARG A 146 23.14 3.42 4.58
C ARG A 146 24.23 3.38 3.51
N GLN A 147 24.72 2.20 3.15
CA GLN A 147 25.70 2.02 2.08
C GLN A 147 25.04 2.02 0.70
N ASN A 148 23.73 1.77 0.62
CA ASN A 148 22.96 1.87 -0.62
C ASN A 148 22.45 3.32 -0.85
N PRO A 149 22.95 4.05 -1.88
CA PRO A 149 22.62 5.46 -2.06
C PRO A 149 21.13 5.73 -2.31
N HIS A 150 20.43 4.79 -2.95
CA HIS A 150 19.00 4.94 -3.22
C HIS A 150 18.19 4.79 -1.93
N LEU A 151 18.38 3.69 -1.20
CA LEU A 151 17.71 3.42 0.07
C LEU A 151 17.97 4.52 1.10
N TYR A 152 19.23 4.92 1.26
CA TYR A 152 19.62 5.99 2.18
C TYR A 152 18.91 7.30 1.86
N LYS A 153 18.88 7.73 0.58
CA LYS A 153 18.20 8.95 0.16
C LYS A 153 16.69 8.86 0.40
N THR A 154 16.07 7.72 0.11
CA THR A 154 14.63 7.51 0.30
C THR A 154 14.26 7.57 1.78
N LEU A 155 14.93 6.82 2.65
CA LEU A 155 14.68 6.86 4.09
C LEU A 155 14.91 8.27 4.67
N LYS A 156 15.96 8.97 4.24
CA LYS A 156 16.21 10.36 4.66
C LYS A 156 15.09 11.31 4.23
N LYS A 157 14.59 11.19 2.99
CA LYS A 157 13.45 11.99 2.49
C LYS A 157 12.17 11.71 3.27
N LEU A 158 11.96 10.46 3.70
CA LEU A 158 10.85 10.03 4.55
C LEU A 158 11.02 10.46 6.02
N GLY A 159 12.08 11.20 6.36
CA GLY A 159 12.30 11.73 7.70
C GLY A 159 13.01 10.76 8.65
N TYR A 160 13.50 9.61 8.18
CA TYR A 160 14.32 8.70 8.99
C TYR A 160 15.60 9.42 9.42
N ARG A 161 15.77 9.61 10.73
CA ARG A 161 16.97 10.22 11.32
C ARG A 161 17.90 9.14 11.83
N TRP A 162 19.09 9.09 11.22
CA TRP A 162 20.17 8.19 11.63
C TRP A 162 20.75 8.67 12.97
N GLY A 163 20.58 7.90 14.04
CA GLY A 163 21.27 8.14 15.31
C GLY A 163 20.50 8.90 16.40
N SER A 164 19.18 8.76 16.51
CA SER A 164 18.48 9.15 17.74
C SER A 164 18.52 7.98 18.73
N LYS A 165 19.47 8.01 19.67
CA LYS A 165 19.29 7.36 20.98
C LYS A 165 18.36 8.22 21.81
#